data_AF-X0ZBW0-F1
#
_entry.id   AF-X0ZBW0-F1
#
_cell.length_a   1.000
_cell.length_b   1.000
_cell.length_c   1.000
_cell.angle_alpha   90.00
_cell.angle_beta   90.00
_cell.angle_gamma   90.00
#
_symmetry.space_group_name_H-M   'P 1'
#
loop_
_entity.id
_entity.type
_entity.pdbx_description
1 polymer ?
#
loop_
_entity_poly.entity_id
_entity_poly.type
_entity_poly.pdbx_seq_one_letter_code
_entity_poly.pdbx_strand_id
1 'polypeptide(L)'
;MTKGFHYGGQAVIEGVMMRGQKTMVTAVRRPNGELAMDIQSLATIYTGWMRKTPLIRGVIVLIEAMVLGIKTLLYSANVSLEEEEEKISGGLVWVMVTIALAFAVGLFFMAPLFLTKLLDPYIQSSLVFHLIEGFIRLAIFIAYLKLLTLMPDIKRVFAYHGAEHKTVNAYEDGVP
;
A
#
# COMPACT_ATOMS: atom_id res chain seq x y z
N MET A 1 -29.17 -16.72 6.51
CA MET A 1 -28.28 -15.60 6.84
C MET A 1 -27.69 -15.09 5.54
N THR A 2 -28.07 -13.89 5.08
CA THR A 2 -27.38 -13.23 3.97
C THR A 2 -25.93 -13.03 4.39
N LYS A 3 -24.98 -13.58 3.63
CA LYS A 3 -23.55 -13.41 3.93
C LYS A 3 -23.26 -11.91 3.91
N GLY A 4 -22.86 -11.35 5.05
CA GLY A 4 -22.43 -9.96 5.15
C GLY A 4 -21.29 -9.72 4.15
N PHE A 5 -21.30 -8.57 3.50
CA PHE A 5 -20.18 -8.16 2.67
C PHE A 5 -19.18 -7.43 3.55
N HIS A 6 -17.94 -7.92 3.55
CA HIS A 6 -16.86 -7.23 4.24
C HIS A 6 -16.32 -6.11 3.35
N TYR A 7 -16.23 -4.92 3.93
CA TYR A 7 -15.62 -3.78 3.33
C TYR A 7 -14.11 -3.86 3.52
N GLY A 8 -13.39 -3.17 2.66
CA GLY A 8 -11.96 -2.99 2.83
C GLY A 8 -11.58 -1.61 2.34
N GLY A 9 -10.39 -1.18 2.70
CA GLY A 9 -9.89 0.11 2.28
C GLY A 9 -8.39 0.14 2.11
N GLN A 10 -7.91 1.34 1.84
CA GLN A 10 -6.50 1.66 1.73
C GLN A 10 -6.31 3.09 2.26
N ALA A 11 -5.32 3.28 3.12
CA ALA A 11 -4.87 4.63 3.46
C ALA A 11 -4.11 5.25 2.29
N VAL A 12 -4.34 6.53 2.06
CA VAL A 12 -3.66 7.33 1.05
C VAL A 12 -3.17 8.64 1.66
N ILE A 13 -2.48 9.46 0.86
CA ILE A 13 -1.96 10.74 1.34
C ILE A 13 -3.16 11.62 1.73
N GLU A 14 -3.15 12.14 2.97
CA GLU A 14 -4.24 12.96 3.53
C GLU A 14 -5.65 12.33 3.46
N GLY A 15 -5.78 11.00 3.39
CA GLY A 15 -7.09 10.41 3.15
C GLY A 15 -7.20 8.90 3.21
N VAL A 16 -8.39 8.41 2.85
CA VAL A 16 -8.73 6.98 2.81
C VAL A 16 -9.52 6.64 1.55
N MET A 17 -9.29 5.43 1.07
CA MET A 17 -10.08 4.78 0.03
C MET A 17 -10.90 3.68 0.68
N MET A 18 -12.21 3.64 0.41
CA MET A 18 -13.13 2.60 0.84
C MET A 18 -13.67 1.86 -0.38
N ARG A 19 -13.52 0.54 -0.40
CA ARG A 19 -13.94 -0.35 -1.47
C ARG A 19 -15.18 -1.14 -1.06
N GLY A 20 -16.32 -0.77 -1.63
CA GLY A 20 -17.61 -1.45 -1.43
C GLY A 20 -17.85 -2.60 -2.40
N GLN A 21 -19.12 -3.04 -2.48
CA GLN A 21 -19.53 -4.12 -3.40
C GLN A 21 -19.47 -3.72 -4.87
N LYS A 22 -19.91 -2.50 -5.18
CA LYS A 22 -20.12 -1.99 -6.54
C LYS A 22 -19.41 -0.67 -6.82
N THR A 23 -18.95 0.00 -5.76
CA THR A 23 -18.40 1.35 -5.82
C THR A 23 -17.19 1.41 -4.91
N MET A 24 -16.18 2.17 -5.30
CA MET A 24 -15.16 2.66 -4.39
C MET A 24 -15.25 4.17 -4.25
N VAL A 25 -14.89 4.65 -3.07
CA VAL A 25 -14.86 6.08 -2.75
C VAL A 25 -13.50 6.40 -2.15
N THR A 26 -12.85 7.42 -2.68
CA THR A 26 -11.66 8.01 -2.09
C THR A 26 -12.03 9.37 -1.53
N ALA A 27 -11.73 9.61 -0.26
CA ALA A 27 -11.86 10.91 0.37
C ALA A 27 -10.48 11.39 0.81
N VAL A 28 -10.08 12.58 0.36
CA VAL A 28 -8.77 13.19 0.62
C VAL A 28 -8.98 14.61 1.14
N ARG A 29 -8.24 14.98 2.19
CA ARG A 29 -8.23 16.33 2.73
C ARG A 29 -7.34 17.21 1.86
N ARG A 30 -7.90 18.28 1.31
CA ARG A 30 -7.18 19.33 0.58
C ARG A 30 -6.32 20.16 1.55
N PRO A 31 -5.24 20.80 1.08
CA PRO A 31 -4.45 21.71 1.91
C PRO A 31 -5.27 22.85 2.53
N ASN A 32 -6.25 23.38 1.79
CA ASN A 32 -7.23 24.38 2.26
C ASN A 32 -8.21 23.86 3.35
N GLY A 33 -8.16 22.57 3.69
CA GLY A 33 -8.97 21.92 4.72
C GLY A 33 -10.29 21.32 4.23
N GLU A 34 -10.69 21.55 2.98
CA GLU A 34 -11.88 20.95 2.37
C GLU A 34 -11.63 19.46 2.03
N LEU A 35 -12.70 18.74 1.68
CA LEU A 35 -12.61 17.34 1.25
C LEU A 35 -12.78 17.23 -0.27
N ALA A 36 -11.80 16.62 -0.92
CA ALA A 36 -11.95 16.12 -2.29
C ALA A 36 -12.44 14.67 -2.24
N MET A 37 -13.45 14.35 -3.06
CA MET A 37 -13.98 12.99 -3.18
C MET A 37 -13.90 12.51 -4.62
N ASP A 38 -13.48 11.27 -4.79
CA ASP A 38 -13.48 10.55 -6.06
C ASP A 38 -14.29 9.26 -5.91
N ILE A 39 -15.41 9.18 -6.64
CA ILE A 39 -16.38 8.09 -6.57
C ILE A 39 -16.35 7.34 -7.90
N GLN A 40 -16.04 6.05 -7.85
CA GLN A 40 -15.92 5.22 -9.05
C GLN A 40 -16.71 3.93 -8.92
N SER A 41 -17.43 3.55 -9.99
CA SER A 41 -18.04 2.22 -10.09
C SER A 41 -16.96 1.16 -10.35
N LEU A 42 -17.10 0.01 -9.69
CA LEU A 42 -16.22 -1.13 -9.90
C LEU A 42 -16.60 -1.85 -11.18
N ALA A 43 -15.60 -2.15 -12.02
CA ALA A 43 -15.81 -2.90 -13.25
C ALA A 43 -16.41 -4.29 -12.98
N THR A 44 -17.20 -4.80 -13.93
CA THR A 44 -17.89 -6.10 -13.80
C THR A 44 -16.92 -7.26 -13.58
N ILE A 45 -15.69 -7.17 -14.10
CA ILE A 45 -14.65 -8.18 -13.86
C ILE A 45 -14.26 -8.29 -12.38
N TYR A 46 -14.38 -7.20 -11.62
CA TYR A 46 -14.10 -7.12 -10.18
C TYR A 46 -15.31 -7.52 -9.31
N THR A 47 -16.46 -7.82 -9.91
CA THR A 47 -17.70 -8.17 -9.19
C THR A 47 -18.36 -9.44 -9.71
N GLY A 48 -17.90 -9.98 -10.84
CA GLY A 48 -18.50 -11.11 -11.56
C GLY A 48 -18.11 -12.50 -11.04
N TRP A 49 -18.54 -13.52 -11.78
CA TRP A 49 -18.40 -14.94 -11.41
C TRP A 49 -16.94 -15.41 -11.28
N MET A 50 -16.02 -14.85 -12.07
CA MET A 50 -14.59 -15.20 -12.03
C MET A 50 -13.94 -14.91 -10.66
N ARG A 51 -14.48 -13.94 -9.90
CA ARG A 51 -14.02 -13.63 -8.53
C ARG A 51 -14.47 -14.67 -7.50
N LYS A 52 -15.33 -15.61 -7.88
CA LYS A 52 -15.77 -16.74 -7.03
C LYS A 52 -14.95 -18.01 -7.27
N THR A 53 -14.19 -18.08 -8.37
CA THR A 53 -13.41 -19.26 -8.73
C THR A 53 -12.07 -19.28 -7.98
N PRO A 54 -11.70 -20.37 -7.28
CA PRO A 54 -10.39 -20.51 -6.63
C PRO A 54 -9.23 -20.27 -7.62
N LEU A 55 -8.08 -19.79 -7.11
CA LEU A 55 -6.90 -19.34 -7.87
C LEU A 55 -7.14 -18.10 -8.77
N ILE A 56 -8.10 -18.17 -9.68
CA ILE A 56 -8.49 -17.04 -10.57
C ILE A 56 -8.91 -15.83 -9.74
N ARG A 57 -9.67 -16.05 -8.66
CA ARG A 57 -10.02 -15.01 -7.69
C ARG A 57 -8.79 -14.28 -7.16
N GLY A 58 -7.73 -15.01 -6.80
CA GLY A 58 -6.52 -14.42 -6.25
C GLY A 58 -5.85 -13.47 -7.24
N VAL A 59 -5.70 -13.91 -8.49
CA VAL A 59 -5.12 -13.10 -9.57
C VAL A 59 -5.97 -11.85 -9.84
N ILE A 60 -7.29 -12.01 -9.96
CA ILE A 60 -8.20 -10.87 -10.20
C ILE A 60 -8.15 -9.87 -9.04
N VAL A 61 -8.21 -10.35 -7.80
CA VAL A 61 -8.17 -9.48 -6.61
C VAL A 61 -6.82 -8.77 -6.48
N LEU A 62 -5.71 -9.43 -6.81
CA LEU A 62 -4.39 -8.81 -6.80
C LEU A 62 -4.29 -7.70 -7.84
N ILE A 63 -4.72 -7.96 -9.08
CA ILE A 63 -4.73 -6.95 -10.15
C ILE A 63 -5.66 -5.79 -9.79
N GLU A 64 -6.87 -6.09 -9.29
CA GLU A 64 -7.84 -5.10 -8.81
C GLU A 64 -7.20 -4.20 -7.74
N ALA A 65 -6.67 -4.79 -6.67
CA ALA A 65 -6.07 -4.04 -5.57
C ALA A 65 -4.89 -3.18 -6.02
N MET A 66 -4.03 -3.70 -6.91
CA MET A 66 -2.89 -2.95 -7.43
C MET A 66 -3.33 -1.79 -8.32
N VAL A 67 -4.24 -2.02 -9.28
CA VAL A 67 -4.71 -0.98 -10.21
C VAL A 67 -5.46 0.11 -9.47
N LEU A 68 -6.41 -0.25 -8.61
CA LEU A 68 -7.17 0.71 -7.81
C LEU A 68 -6.26 1.42 -6.82
N GLY A 69 -5.39 0.69 -6.13
CA GLY A 69 -4.45 1.25 -5.15
C GLY A 69 -3.51 2.29 -5.76
N ILE A 70 -2.91 2.01 -6.92
CA ILE A 70 -2.06 2.97 -7.64
C ILE A 70 -2.87 4.18 -8.09
N LYS A 71 -4.04 3.98 -8.70
CA LYS A 71 -4.91 5.07 -9.17
C LYS A 71 -5.26 6.01 -8.02
N THR A 72 -5.61 5.45 -6.87
CA THR A 72 -6.03 6.24 -5.72
C THR A 72 -4.86 6.95 -5.04
N LEU A 73 -3.69 6.33 -4.97
CA LEU A 73 -2.47 7.00 -4.49
C LEU A 73 -2.13 8.21 -5.36
N LEU A 74 -2.17 8.05 -6.69
CA LEU A 74 -1.92 9.14 -7.63
C LEU A 74 -2.97 10.25 -7.50
N TYR A 75 -4.25 9.90 -7.35
CA TYR A 75 -5.30 10.88 -7.08
C TYR A 75 -5.01 11.67 -5.80
N SER A 76 -4.69 11.00 -4.69
CA SER A 76 -4.41 11.64 -3.40
C SER A 76 -3.17 12.55 -3.45
N ALA A 77 -2.13 12.14 -4.17
CA ALA A 77 -0.93 12.94 -4.37
C ALA A 77 -1.27 14.22 -5.15
N ASN A 78 -2.01 14.11 -6.25
CA ASN A 78 -2.40 15.27 -7.06
C ASN A 78 -3.30 16.25 -6.29
N VAL A 79 -4.23 15.76 -5.47
CA VAL A 79 -5.06 16.63 -4.60
C VAL A 79 -4.22 17.33 -3.54
N SER A 80 -3.21 16.64 -3.00
CA SER A 80 -2.32 17.22 -1.98
C SER A 80 -1.39 18.30 -2.54
N LEU A 81 -1.05 18.22 -3.84
CA LEU A 81 -0.20 19.17 -4.56
C LEU A 81 -1.00 20.26 -5.30
N GLU A 82 -2.32 20.34 -5.13
CA GLU A 82 -3.19 21.21 -5.92
C GLU A 82 -2.89 22.72 -5.74
N GLU A 83 -2.32 23.12 -4.59
CA GLU A 83 -1.87 24.50 -4.36
C GLU A 83 -0.56 24.86 -5.09
N GLU A 84 0.22 23.86 -5.52
CA GLU A 84 1.52 24.06 -6.16
C GLU A 84 1.41 24.20 -7.70
N GLU A 85 0.21 24.07 -8.29
CA GLU A 85 -0.06 23.97 -9.75
C GLU A 85 0.78 22.91 -10.51
N GLU A 86 1.61 22.13 -9.82
CA GLU A 86 2.46 21.09 -10.38
C GLU A 86 1.68 19.79 -10.56
N LYS A 87 1.26 19.54 -11.80
CA LYS A 87 0.79 18.20 -12.17
C LYS A 87 1.99 17.27 -12.32
N ILE A 88 1.99 16.17 -11.58
CA ILE A 88 2.97 15.09 -11.77
C ILE A 88 2.78 14.53 -13.20
N SER A 89 3.73 14.80 -14.09
CA SER A 89 3.69 14.28 -15.46
C SER A 89 3.82 12.75 -15.46
N GLY A 90 3.18 12.07 -16.42
CA GLY A 90 3.28 10.61 -16.54
C GLY A 90 4.72 10.11 -16.69
N GLY A 91 5.60 10.90 -17.33
CA GLY A 91 7.03 10.59 -17.43
C GLY A 91 7.75 10.66 -16.08
N LEU A 92 7.43 11.66 -15.26
CA LEU A 92 8.01 11.81 -13.92
C LEU A 92 7.61 10.65 -13.00
N VAL A 93 6.37 10.17 -13.10
CA VAL A 93 5.91 8.96 -12.37
C VAL A 93 6.82 7.77 -12.67
N TRP A 94 7.15 7.51 -13.95
CA TRP A 94 8.03 6.40 -14.32
C TRP A 94 9.43 6.52 -13.75
N VAL A 95 9.99 7.73 -13.71
CA VAL A 95 11.30 7.99 -13.08
C VAL A 95 11.24 7.67 -11.58
N MET A 96 10.25 8.21 -10.87
CA MET A 96 10.07 7.95 -9.43
C MET A 96 9.88 6.46 -9.13
N VAL A 97 9.05 5.76 -9.91
CA VAL A 97 8.83 4.31 -9.78
C VAL A 97 10.12 3.54 -10.02
N THR A 98 10.90 3.92 -11.03
CA THR A 98 12.18 3.25 -11.34
C THR A 98 13.19 3.43 -10.20
N ILE A 99 13.32 4.65 -9.67
CA ILE A 99 14.21 4.94 -8.54
C ILE A 99 13.76 4.17 -7.30
N ALA A 100 12.46 4.18 -6.99
CA ALA A 100 11.91 3.45 -5.85
C ALA A 100 12.14 1.94 -5.98
N LEU A 101 11.97 1.37 -7.18
CA LEU A 101 12.22 -0.05 -7.43
C LEU A 101 13.71 -0.39 -7.31
N ALA A 102 14.60 0.43 -7.88
CA ALA A 102 16.04 0.25 -7.77
C ALA A 102 16.50 0.32 -6.30
N PHE A 103 15.97 1.28 -5.53
CA PHE A 103 16.20 1.38 -4.09
C PHE A 103 15.69 0.14 -3.34
N ALA A 104 14.48 -0.33 -3.66
CA ALA A 104 13.92 -1.53 -3.04
C ALA A 104 14.76 -2.78 -3.33
N VAL A 105 15.22 -2.97 -4.58
CA VAL A 105 16.12 -4.07 -4.96
C VAL A 105 17.45 -3.94 -4.22
N GLY A 106 18.04 -2.75 -4.18
CA GLY A 106 19.27 -2.46 -3.46
C GLY A 106 19.14 -2.79 -1.97
N LEU A 107 18.10 -2.29 -1.32
CA LEU A 107 17.93 -2.40 0.13
C LEU A 107 17.45 -3.77 0.59
N PHE A 108 16.52 -4.41 -0.12
CA PHE A 108 15.87 -5.65 0.33
C PHE A 108 16.44 -6.92 -0.30
N PHE A 109 17.22 -6.81 -1.37
CA PHE A 109 17.86 -7.98 -1.99
C PHE A 109 19.37 -7.88 -1.94
N MET A 110 19.94 -6.81 -2.50
CA MET A 110 21.40 -6.70 -2.61
C MET A 110 22.07 -6.52 -1.25
N ALA A 111 21.56 -5.63 -0.39
CA ALA A 111 22.17 -5.34 0.91
C ALA A 111 22.18 -6.57 1.85
N PRO A 112 21.08 -7.33 2.05
CA PRO A 112 21.13 -8.54 2.85
C PRO A 112 22.12 -9.57 2.30
N LEU A 113 22.13 -9.81 0.99
CA LEU A 113 23.04 -10.76 0.34
C LEU A 113 24.51 -10.33 0.47
N PHE A 114 24.78 -9.04 0.33
CA PHE A 114 26.12 -8.50 0.51
C PHE A 114 26.60 -8.65 1.96
N LEU A 115 25.74 -8.30 2.93
CA LEU A 115 26.07 -8.40 4.36
C LEU A 115 26.29 -9.85 4.80
N THR A 116 25.47 -10.80 4.33
CA THR A 116 25.68 -12.22 4.65
C THR A 116 26.95 -12.76 4.04
N LYS A 117 27.29 -12.36 2.81
CA LYS A 117 28.54 -12.76 2.16
C LYS A 117 29.79 -12.27 2.89
N LEU A 118 29.75 -11.11 3.55
CA LEU A 118 30.85 -10.64 4.40
C LEU A 118 31.07 -11.53 5.63
N LEU A 119 30.02 -12.21 6.09
CA LEU A 119 30.05 -13.10 7.25
C LEU A 119 30.34 -14.55 6.86
N ASP A 120 30.19 -14.91 5.59
CA ASP A 120 30.38 -16.26 5.04
C ASP A 120 31.72 -16.91 5.43
N PRO A 121 32.88 -16.21 5.39
CA PRO A 121 34.15 -16.81 5.80
C PRO A 121 34.20 -17.25 7.28
N TYR A 122 33.31 -16.72 8.12
CA TYR A 122 33.25 -17.00 9.54
C TYR A 122 32.20 -18.05 9.91
N ILE A 123 31.40 -18.52 8.95
CA ILE A 123 30.26 -19.41 9.20
C ILE A 123 30.46 -20.72 8.43
N GLN A 124 30.71 -21.81 9.15
CA GLN A 124 30.92 -23.12 8.51
C GLN A 124 29.61 -23.93 8.33
N SER A 125 28.56 -23.58 9.05
CA SER A 125 27.28 -24.30 9.04
C SER A 125 26.25 -23.59 8.15
N SER A 126 25.73 -24.31 7.16
CA SER A 126 24.65 -23.81 6.27
C SER A 126 23.39 -23.41 7.05
N LEU A 127 23.04 -24.14 8.13
CA LEU A 127 21.88 -23.77 8.96
C LEU A 127 22.11 -22.41 9.64
N VAL A 128 23.29 -22.19 10.22
CA VAL A 128 23.65 -20.94 10.89
C VAL A 128 23.68 -19.79 9.90
N PHE A 129 24.19 -20.03 8.68
CA PHE A 129 24.19 -19.05 7.60
C PHE A 129 22.77 -18.58 7.26
N HIS A 130 21.84 -19.50 7.03
CA HIS A 130 20.46 -19.14 6.69
C HIS A 130 19.70 -18.46 7.85
N LEU A 131 20.00 -18.82 9.10
CA LEU A 131 19.45 -18.12 10.26
C LEU A 131 19.95 -16.67 10.34
N ILE A 132 21.25 -16.45 10.12
CA ILE A 132 21.83 -15.11 10.10
C ILE A 132 21.29 -14.30 8.93
N GLU A 133 21.17 -14.89 7.74
CA GLU A 133 20.55 -14.25 6.57
C GLU A 133 19.11 -13.80 6.87
N GLY A 134 18.29 -14.71 7.42
CA GLY A 134 16.92 -14.40 7.80
C GLY A 134 16.85 -13.27 8.84
N PHE A 135 17.74 -13.29 9.83
CA PHE A 135 17.82 -12.24 10.84
C PHE A 135 18.22 -10.89 10.25
N ILE A 136 19.25 -10.83 9.39
CA ILE A 136 19.69 -9.61 8.71
C ILE A 136 18.54 -9.02 7.88
N ARG A 137 17.84 -9.86 7.11
CA ARG A 137 16.69 -9.44 6.30
C ARG A 137 15.57 -8.87 7.18
N LEU A 138 15.24 -9.53 8.29
CA LEU A 138 14.24 -9.04 9.24
C LEU A 138 14.67 -7.72 9.89
N ALA A 139 15.92 -7.63 10.34
CA ALA A 139 16.46 -6.43 10.97
C ALA A 139 16.42 -5.22 10.01
N ILE A 140 16.82 -5.41 8.75
CA ILE A 140 16.73 -4.37 7.70
C ILE A 140 15.26 -3.95 7.50
N PHE A 141 14.33 -4.91 7.42
CA PHE A 141 12.91 -4.61 7.25
C PHE A 141 12.35 -3.78 8.41
N ILE A 142 12.62 -4.17 9.66
CA ILE A 142 12.17 -3.43 10.85
C ILE A 142 12.83 -2.05 10.93
N ALA A 143 14.14 -1.96 10.64
CA ALA A 143 14.85 -0.68 10.61
C ALA A 143 14.25 0.26 9.54
N TYR A 144 13.97 -0.26 8.35
CA TYR A 144 13.30 0.51 7.29
C TYR A 144 11.93 1.04 7.73
N LEU A 145 11.06 0.20 8.31
CA LEU A 145 9.77 0.65 8.82
C LEU A 145 9.92 1.72 9.90
N LYS A 146 10.88 1.57 10.82
CA LYS A 146 11.16 2.56 11.86
C LYS A 146 11.68 3.88 11.28
N LEU A 147 12.48 3.85 10.22
CA LEU A 147 12.96 5.07 9.56
C LEU A 147 11.83 5.79 8.82
N LEU A 148 10.96 5.04 8.14
CA LEU A 148 9.79 5.61 7.47
C LEU A 148 8.84 6.31 8.46
N THR A 149 8.65 5.74 9.66
CA THR A 149 7.82 6.38 10.67
C THR A 149 8.40 7.69 11.19
N LEU A 150 9.64 8.08 10.86
CA LEU A 150 10.17 9.40 11.21
C LEU A 150 9.61 10.50 10.30
N MET A 151 9.15 10.15 9.09
CA MET A 151 8.61 11.09 8.12
C MET A 151 7.18 11.51 8.52
N PRO A 152 6.88 12.82 8.71
CA PRO A 152 5.56 13.29 9.14
C PRO A 152 4.41 12.83 8.25
N ASP A 153 4.62 12.81 6.93
CA ASP A 153 3.58 12.44 5.97
C ASP A 153 3.22 10.96 6.10
N ILE A 154 4.23 10.09 6.26
CA ILE A 154 4.03 8.65 6.48
C ILE A 154 3.33 8.38 7.81
N LYS A 155 3.70 9.09 8.88
CA LYS A 155 2.96 9.00 10.16
C LYS A 155 1.48 9.29 9.97
N ARG A 156 1.17 10.30 9.14
CA ARG A 156 -0.22 10.68 8.87
C ARG A 156 -0.94 9.62 8.05
N VAL A 157 -0.31 9.05 7.03
CA VAL A 157 -0.86 7.89 6.29
C VAL A 157 -1.17 6.73 7.24
N PHE A 158 -0.30 6.44 8.21
CA PHE A 158 -0.60 5.42 9.23
C PHE A 158 -1.76 5.79 10.16
N ALA A 159 -1.93 7.07 10.49
CA ALA A 159 -3.11 7.53 11.22
C ALA A 159 -4.41 7.32 10.41
N TYR A 160 -4.38 7.63 9.10
CA TYR A 160 -5.49 7.35 8.19
C TYR A 160 -5.77 5.86 8.05
N HIS A 161 -4.74 5.01 8.06
CA HIS A 161 -4.90 3.56 8.05
C HIS A 161 -5.62 3.06 9.31
N GLY A 162 -5.22 3.55 10.48
CA GLY A 162 -5.93 3.25 11.72
C GLY A 162 -7.38 3.75 11.70
N ALA A 163 -7.64 4.91 11.10
CA ALA A 163 -8.99 5.47 10.95
C ALA A 163 -9.85 4.64 9.97
N GLU A 164 -9.27 4.14 8.88
CA GLU A 164 -9.94 3.28 7.90
C GLU A 164 -10.45 2.00 8.57
N HIS A 165 -9.57 1.27 9.25
CA HIS A 165 -9.96 0.05 9.95
C HIS A 165 -11.01 0.28 11.03
N LYS A 166 -10.89 1.36 11.82
CA LYS A 166 -11.90 1.69 12.84
C LYS A 166 -13.26 2.03 12.24
N THR A 167 -13.26 2.78 11.14
CA THR A 167 -14.49 3.15 10.42
C THR A 167 -15.18 1.92 9.83
N VAL A 168 -14.41 1.03 9.17
CA VAL A 168 -14.95 -0.22 8.62
C VAL A 168 -15.52 -1.10 9.73
N ASN A 169 -14.78 -1.28 10.83
CA ASN A 169 -15.24 -2.11 11.94
C ASN A 169 -16.52 -1.55 12.58
N ALA A 170 -16.57 -0.24 12.86
CA ALA A 170 -17.76 0.40 13.41
C ALA A 170 -18.98 0.22 12.50
N TYR A 171 -18.79 0.39 11.18
CA TYR A 171 -19.86 0.20 10.20
C TYR A 171 -20.33 -1.26 10.12
N GLU A 172 -19.41 -2.23 10.13
CA GLU A 172 -19.74 -3.66 10.11
C GLU A 172 -20.44 -4.12 11.41
N ASP A 173 -20.16 -3.46 12.53
CA ASP A 173 -20.83 -3.66 13.82
C ASP A 173 -22.19 -2.94 13.93
N GLY A 174 -22.62 -2.23 12.88
CA GLY A 174 -23.90 -1.51 12.84
C GLY A 174 -23.93 -0.24 13.68
N VAL A 175 -22.76 0.30 14.03
CA VAL A 175 -22.61 1.58 14.71
C VAL A 175 -22.65 2.70 13.65
N PRO A 176 -23.48 3.75 13.84
CA PRO A 176 -23.61 4.85 12.88
C PRO A 176 -22.35 5.70 12.74
#